data_AF-A0A2V3U564-F1
#
_entry.id   AF-A0A2V3U564-F1
#
_cell.length_a   1.000
_cell.length_b   1.000
_cell.length_c   1.000
_cell.angle_alpha   90.00
_cell.angle_beta   90.00
_cell.angle_gamma   90.00
#
_symmetry.space_group_name_H-M   'P 1'
#
loop_
_entity.id
_entity.type
_entity.pdbx_description
1 polymer ?
#
loop_
_entity_poly.entity_id
_entity_poly.type
_entity_poly.pdbx_seq_one_letter_code
_entity_poly.pdbx_strand_id
1 'polypeptide(L)' 'MPKLTKRVLDAAEIRPAPYFLWCSDLKGFGARVFPSGRRVYYADYRTAAGVRRRMSLGEHGKLTVDEARRLAITTVLHFR' A
#
# COMPACT_ATOMS: atom_id res chain seq x y z
N MET A 1 0.38 -14.39 -0.71
CA MET A 1 -0.69 -13.39 -0.88
C MET A 1 -0.89 -13.16 -2.37
N PRO A 2 -2.11 -12.90 -2.86
CA PRO A 2 -2.34 -12.54 -4.25
C PRO A 2 -1.88 -11.10 -4.55
N LYS A 3 -1.78 -10.76 -5.83
CA LYS A 3 -1.56 -9.39 -6.29
C LYS A 3 -2.63 -8.48 -5.71
N LEU A 4 -2.24 -7.32 -5.18
CA LEU A 4 -3.20 -6.32 -4.75
C LEU A 4 -3.88 -5.73 -5.99
N THR A 5 -5.18 -5.96 -6.12
CA THR A 5 -6.04 -5.44 -7.19
C THR A 5 -7.21 -4.67 -6.58
N LYS A 6 -7.93 -3.88 -7.40
CA LYS A 6 -9.14 -3.18 -6.96
C LYS A 6 -10.14 -4.15 -6.32
N ARG A 7 -10.41 -5.27 -6.99
CA ARG A 7 -11.35 -6.30 -6.50
C ARG A 7 -10.94 -6.88 -5.14
N VAL A 8 -9.66 -7.19 -4.95
CA VAL A 8 -9.15 -7.72 -3.67
C VAL A 8 -9.30 -6.69 -2.56
N LEU A 9 -8.98 -5.42 -2.84
CA LEU A 9 -9.07 -4.34 -1.86
C LEU A 9 -10.53 -3.97 -1.53
N ASP A 10 -11.42 -4.03 -2.52
CA ASP A 10 -12.84 -3.74 -2.35
C ASP A 10 -13.56 -4.82 -1.53
N ALA A 11 -13.20 -6.09 -1.76
CA ALA A 11 -13.72 -7.24 -1.03
C ALA A 11 -13.08 -7.42 0.36
N ALA A 12 -12.10 -6.57 0.72
CA ALA A 12 -11.45 -6.64 2.01
C ALA A 12 -12.42 -6.26 3.14
N GLU A 13 -12.67 -7.22 4.04
CA GLU A 13 -13.54 -7.02 5.18
C GLU A 13 -12.96 -5.99 6.16
N ILE A 14 -13.85 -5.19 6.74
CA ILE A 14 -13.51 -4.28 7.82
C ILE A 14 -13.28 -5.12 9.09
N ARG A 15 -12.22 -4.77 9.83
CA ARG A 15 -11.87 -5.42 11.10
C ARG A 15 -11.83 -4.39 12.23
N PRO A 16 -11.97 -4.81 13.51
CA PRO A 16 -11.87 -3.89 14.66
C PRO A 16 -10.52 -3.17 14.76
N ALA A 17 -9.45 -3.78 14.24
CA ALA A 17 -8.12 -3.19 14.18
C ALA A 17 -7.65 -3.04 12.72
N PRO A 18 -6.91 -1.96 12.39
CA PRO A 18 -6.43 -1.75 11.03
C PRO A 18 -5.37 -2.77 10.65
N TYR A 19 -5.44 -3.28 9.43
CA TYR A 19 -4.52 -4.31 8.92
C TYR A 19 -4.03 -3.99 7.52
N PHE A 20 -2.95 -4.66 7.11
CA PHE A 20 -2.35 -4.47 5.79
C PHE A 20 -2.69 -5.63 4.85
N LEU A 21 -3.01 -5.26 3.61
CA LEU A 21 -3.00 -6.14 2.45
C LEU A 21 -1.78 -5.80 1.60
N TRP A 22 -0.78 -6.67 1.62
CA TRP A 22 0.45 -6.50 0.84
C TRP A 22 0.29 -7.07 -0.56
N CYS A 23 0.89 -6.39 -1.54
CA CYS A 23 0.94 -6.82 -2.93
C CYS A 23 2.06 -7.86 -3.13
N SER A 24 1.76 -8.99 -3.77
CA SER A 24 2.77 -9.99 -4.14
C SER A 24 3.78 -9.49 -5.18
N ASP A 25 3.30 -8.72 -6.15
CA ASP A 25 4.10 -8.35 -7.32
C ASP A 25 5.07 -7.18 -7.04
N LEU A 26 4.89 -6.50 -5.90
CA LEU A 26 5.71 -5.35 -5.53
C LEU A 26 5.95 -5.36 -4.02
N LYS A 27 7.13 -5.82 -3.62
CA LYS A 27 7.55 -5.87 -2.22
C LYS A 27 7.49 -4.47 -1.60
N GLY A 28 6.87 -4.38 -0.43
CA GLY A 28 6.72 -3.12 0.29
C GLY A 28 5.55 -2.27 -0.15
N PHE A 29 4.83 -2.62 -1.23
CA PHE A 29 3.60 -1.95 -1.60
C PHE A 29 2.38 -2.68 -1.04
N GLY A 30 1.45 -1.93 -0.44
CA GLY A 30 0.21 -2.50 0.08
C GLY A 30 -0.83 -1.43 0.41
N ALA A 31 -1.99 -1.86 0.86
CA ALA A 31 -3.04 -0.99 1.37
C ALA A 31 -3.35 -1.32 2.84
N ARG A 32 -3.55 -0.29 3.65
CA ARG A 32 -4.06 -0.42 5.01
C ARG A 32 -5.57 -0.23 4.99
N VAL A 33 -6.29 -1.22 5.50
CA VAL A 33 -7.74 -1.17 5.69
C VAL A 33 -8.00 -0.74 7.13
N PHE A 34 -8.77 0.32 7.32
CA PHE A 34 -9.12 0.85 8.64
C PHE A 34 -10.52 0.37 9.09
N PRO A 35 -10.79 0.33 10.40
CA PRO A 35 -12.12 0.01 10.94
C PRO A 35 -13.24 0.93 10.43
N SER A 36 -12.90 2.15 10.00
CA SER A 36 -13.85 3.10 9.41
C SER A 36 -14.23 2.79 7.96
N GLY A 37 -13.68 1.73 7.37
CA GLY A 37 -13.80 1.45 5.93
C GLY A 37 -12.84 2.24 5.04
N ARG A 38 -12.11 3.21 5.61
CA ARG A 38 -11.06 3.93 4.89
C ARG A 38 -9.94 2.97 4.46
N ARG A 39 -9.41 3.15 3.25
CA ARG A 39 -8.33 2.33 2.68
C ARG A 39 -7.24 3.26 2.15
N VAL A 40 -6.00 3.06 2.58
CA VAL A 40 -4.87 3.94 2.22
C VAL A 40 -3.71 3.11 1.72
N TYR A 41 -3.12 3.49 0.59
CA TYR A 41 -1.95 2.84 0.03
C TYR A 41 -0.66 3.29 0.73
N TYR A 42 0.28 2.37 0.88
CA TYR A 42 1.57 2.60 1.50
C TYR A 42 2.71 1.98 0.68
N ALA A 43 3.86 2.64 0.72
CA ALA A 43 5.16 2.08 0.36
C ALA A 43 6.01 1.91 1.62
N ASP A 44 6.50 0.70 1.85
CA ASP A 44 7.44 0.32 2.91
C ASP A 44 8.78 -0.01 2.24
N TYR A 45 9.82 0.74 2.59
CA TYR A 45 11.12 0.68 1.93
C TYR A 45 12.24 0.91 2.93
N ARG A 46 13.48 0.69 2.50
CA ARG A 46 14.67 1.07 3.25
C ARG A 46 15.38 2.19 2.51
N THR A 47 15.90 3.15 3.28
CA THR A 47 16.75 4.20 2.73
C THR A 47 18.15 3.66 2.41
N ALA A 48 18.96 4.44 1.69
CA ALA A 48 20.40 4.15 1.49
C ALA A 48 21.15 3.85 2.80
N ALA A 49 20.75 4.51 3.90
CA ALA A 49 21.28 4.28 5.25
C ALA A 49 20.74 3.02 5.95
N GLY A 50 19.96 2.18 5.26
CA GLY A 50 19.38 0.94 5.79
C GLY A 50 18.15 1.13 6.68
N VAL A 51 17.69 2.37 6.90
CA VAL A 51 16.57 2.69 7.80
C VAL A 51 15.24 2.34 7.14
N ARG A 52 14.41 1.56 7.83
CA ARG A 52 13.05 1.22 7.36
C ARG A 52 12.14 2.44 7.48
N ARG A 53 11.48 2.81 6.38
CA ARG A 53 10.47 3.86 6.34
C ARG A 53 9.18 3.35 5.71
N ARG A 54 8.08 3.96 6.11
CA ARG A 54 6.75 3.71 5.54
C ARG A 54 6.11 5.05 5.17
N MET A 55 5.78 5.20 3.90
CA MET A 55 5.17 6.40 3.34
C MET A 55 3.72 6.10 2.92
N SER A 56 2.80 6.99 3.29
CA SER A 56 1.43 7.00 2.75
C SER A 56 1.45 7.56 1.34
N LEU A 57 0.84 6.85 0.39
CA LEU A 57 0.77 7.25 -1.01
C LEU A 57 -0.57 7.94 -1.34
N GLY A 58 -1.64 7.58 -0.62
CA GLY A 58 -2.96 8.20 -0.78
C GLY A 58 -4.11 7.24 -0.54
N GLU A 59 -5.32 7.78 -0.56
CA GLU A 59 -6.55 7.05 -0.25
C GLU A 59 -7.12 6.33 -1.48
N HIS A 60 -7.64 5.11 -1.28
CA HIS A 60 -8.40 4.39 -2.30
C HIS A 60 -9.67 5.17 -2.66
N GLY A 61 -9.93 5.32 -3.96
CA GLY A 61 -11.03 6.14 -4.49
C GLY A 61 -10.55 7.51 -4.99
N LYS A 62 -9.54 8.10 -4.34
CA LYS A 62 -8.76 9.22 -4.90
C LYS A 62 -7.63 8.72 -5.79
N LEU A 63 -7.04 7.58 -5.41
CA LEU A 63 -6.08 6.84 -6.21
C LEU A 63 -6.63 5.44 -6.54
N THR A 64 -6.38 5.02 -7.77
CA THR A 64 -6.51 3.62 -8.17
C THR A 64 -5.34 2.79 -7.65
N VAL A 65 -5.51 1.47 -7.61
CA VAL A 65 -4.44 0.55 -7.17
C VAL A 65 -3.22 0.64 -8.08
N ASP A 66 -3.42 0.81 -9.39
CA ASP A 66 -2.33 0.86 -10.36
C ASP A 66 -1.59 2.21 -10.35
N GLU A 67 -2.27 3.33 -10.11
CA GLU A 67 -1.62 4.62 -9.82
C GLU A 67 -0.78 4.55 -8.55
N ALA A 68 -1.35 4.02 -7.47
CA ALA A 68 -0.62 3.86 -6.22
C ALA A 68 0.58 2.92 -6.36
N ARG A 69 0.48 1.87 -7.20
CA ARG A 69 1.61 0.97 -7.51
C ARG A 69 2.73 1.72 -8.23
N ARG A 70 2.40 2.55 -9.23
CA ARG A 70 3.38 3.39 -9.95
C ARG A 70 4.07 4.36 -8.99
N LEU A 71 3.31 5.03 -8.11
CA LEU A 71 3.88 5.91 -7.08
C LEU A 71 4.82 5.16 -6.15
N ALA A 72 4.43 3.95 -5.70
CA ALA A 72 5.29 3.14 -4.84
C ALA A 72 6.63 2.79 -5.50
N ILE A 73 6.63 2.43 -6.79
CA ILE A 73 7.86 2.16 -7.55
C ILE A 73 8.74 3.42 -7.58
N THR A 74 8.18 4.57 -7.94
CA THR A 74 8.91 5.84 -7.98
C THR A 74 9.48 6.22 -6.61
N THR A 75 8.70 6.07 -5.53
CA THR A 75 9.15 6.33 -4.16
C THR A 75 10.33 5.43 -3.79
N VAL A 76 10.25 4.13 -4.05
CA VAL A 76 11.33 3.18 -3.71
C VAL A 76 12.60 3.50 -4.47
N LEU A 77 12.49 3.87 -5.75
CA LEU A 77 13.65 4.24 -6.56
C LEU A 77 14.30 5.53 -6.11
N HIS A 78 13.51 6.51 -5.64
CA HIS A 78 14.04 7.79 -5.20
C HIS A 78 14.77 7.72 -3.86
N PHE A 79 14.33 6.86 -2.94
CA PHE A 79 14.88 6.81 -1.59
C PHE A 79 15.80 5.63 -1.31
N ARG A 80 15.98 4.72 -2.27
CA ARG A 80 17.02 3.70 -2.21
C ARG A 80 18.41 4.33 -2.26
#